data_AF-A0A433PSC0-F1
#
_entry.id   AF-A0A433PSC0-F1
#
_cell.length_a   1.000
_cell.length_b   1.000
_cell.length_c   1.000
_cell.angle_alpha   90.00
_cell.angle_beta   90.00
_cell.angle_gamma   90.00
#
_symmetry.space_group_name_H-M   'P 1'
#
loop_
_entity.id
_entity.type
_entity.pdbx_description
1 polymer ?
#
loop_
_entity_poly.entity_id
_entity_poly.type
_entity_poly.pdbx_seq_one_letter_code
_entity_poly.pdbx_strand_id
1 'polypeptide(L)'
;MMLEGARVFKALAIALADLEEFYSHLLNPQYIDSHQIGQADCKLKYDSKLSSGNYVFQARIENFGLERDVIVKFTKRYSEECHQKCHSLGIAPELLACKQIAGGWFVVVMELLSEHETLFSLSQHEPPLSNLIVDNLKKAVDSMHKAGFVHGDLRLPNIMVGPDNSIIIIDWQGWGDHLPAPPKFSN
;
A
#
# COMPACT_ATOMS: atom_id res chain seq x y z
N MET A 1 -39.80 8.15 0.17
CA MET A 1 -38.82 8.90 1.01
C MET A 1 -38.70 8.40 2.45
N MET A 2 -39.58 8.71 3.42
CA MET A 2 -39.37 8.25 4.82
C MET A 2 -39.40 6.71 5.00
N LEU A 3 -40.28 6.02 4.27
CA LEU A 3 -40.43 4.56 4.34
C LEU A 3 -39.25 3.79 3.72
N GLU A 4 -38.58 4.33 2.71
CA GLU A 4 -37.39 3.73 2.10
C GLU A 4 -36.18 3.87 3.02
N GLY A 5 -35.98 5.05 3.61
CA GLY A 5 -34.94 5.25 4.62
C GLY A 5 -35.09 4.30 5.80
N ALA A 6 -36.30 4.15 6.34
CA ALA A 6 -36.58 3.22 7.43
C ALA A 6 -36.26 1.75 7.10
N ARG A 7 -36.54 1.31 5.85
CA ARG A 7 -36.19 -0.03 5.38
C ARG A 7 -34.68 -0.24 5.27
N VAL A 8 -33.94 0.76 4.77
CA VAL A 8 -32.48 0.72 4.70
C VAL A 8 -31.86 0.63 6.10
N PHE A 9 -32.31 1.45 7.05
CA PHE A 9 -31.82 1.38 8.43
C PHE A 9 -32.15 0.06 9.11
N LYS A 10 -33.35 -0.49 8.86
CA LYS A 10 -33.72 -1.81 9.40
C LYS A 10 -32.87 -2.93 8.80
N ALA A 11 -32.62 -2.90 7.49
CA ALA A 11 -31.75 -3.87 6.82
C ALA A 11 -30.31 -3.77 7.34
N LEU A 12 -29.78 -2.56 7.53
CA LEU A 12 -28.45 -2.33 8.11
C LEU A 12 -28.36 -2.86 9.54
N ALA A 13 -29.38 -2.60 10.37
CA ALA A 13 -29.42 -3.08 11.75
C ALA A 13 -29.45 -4.61 11.83
N ILE A 14 -30.22 -5.26 10.94
CA ILE A 14 -30.24 -6.73 10.84
C ILE A 14 -28.86 -7.24 10.38
N ALA A 15 -28.29 -6.68 9.32
CA ALA A 15 -26.99 -7.09 8.83
C ALA A 15 -25.87 -6.92 9.86
N LEU A 16 -25.91 -5.87 10.68
CA LEU A 16 -24.98 -5.66 11.79
C LEU A 16 -25.13 -6.75 12.87
N ALA A 17 -26.37 -7.07 13.26
CA ALA A 17 -26.63 -8.13 14.24
C ALA A 17 -26.19 -9.50 13.72
N ASP A 18 -26.50 -9.82 12.46
CA ASP A 18 -26.05 -11.06 11.81
C ASP A 18 -24.51 -11.13 11.75
N LEU A 19 -23.85 -10.00 11.51
CA LEU A 19 -22.40 -9.90 11.46
C LEU A 19 -21.77 -10.06 12.87
N GLU A 20 -22.34 -9.44 13.89
CA GLU A 20 -21.95 -9.60 15.29
C GLU A 20 -22.10 -11.06 15.74
N GLU A 21 -23.24 -11.68 15.44
CA GLU A 21 -23.49 -13.10 15.70
C GLU A 21 -22.46 -13.97 14.98
N PHE A 22 -22.24 -13.75 13.68
CA PHE A 22 -21.24 -14.48 12.91
C PHE A 22 -19.83 -14.38 13.52
N TYR A 23 -19.38 -13.18 13.88
CA TYR A 23 -18.05 -12.98 14.47
C TYR A 23 -17.94 -13.49 15.91
N SER A 24 -19.02 -13.54 16.68
CA SER A 24 -19.01 -14.08 18.04
C SER A 24 -18.73 -15.59 18.11
N HIS A 25 -19.04 -16.33 17.05
CA HIS A 25 -18.80 -17.77 16.95
C HIS A 25 -17.43 -18.12 16.34
N LEU A 26 -16.70 -17.13 15.80
CA LEU A 26 -15.34 -17.30 15.35
C LEU A 26 -14.42 -17.36 16.58
N LEU A 27 -14.17 -18.57 17.10
CA LEU A 27 -13.11 -18.84 18.07
C LEU A 27 -11.78 -18.37 17.47
N ASN A 28 -11.25 -17.25 17.98
CA ASN A 28 -10.15 -16.49 17.36
C ASN A 28 -10.48 -16.16 15.89
N PRO A 29 -11.04 -14.98 15.57
CA PRO A 29 -10.82 -14.44 14.24
C PRO A 29 -9.32 -14.54 13.97
N GLN A 30 -8.91 -15.36 12.99
CA GLN A 30 -7.55 -15.33 12.45
C GLN A 30 -7.41 -13.96 11.77
N TYR A 31 -7.24 -12.92 12.57
CA TYR A 31 -6.48 -11.78 12.13
C TYR A 31 -5.17 -12.36 11.61
N ILE A 32 -4.69 -11.83 10.50
CA ILE A 32 -3.36 -12.16 10.02
C ILE A 32 -2.40 -11.45 10.98
N ASP A 33 -2.24 -12.05 12.14
CA ASP A 33 -1.43 -11.67 13.29
C ASP A 33 -0.07 -12.37 13.26
N SER A 34 0.13 -13.22 12.26
CA SER A 34 1.36 -13.89 11.93
C SER A 34 1.52 -13.96 10.41
N HIS A 35 2.73 -13.73 9.94
CA HIS A 35 3.06 -13.78 8.53
C HIS A 35 4.47 -14.33 8.31
N GLN A 36 4.65 -15.12 7.26
CA GLN A 36 5.99 -15.51 6.85
C GLN A 36 6.68 -14.31 6.21
N ILE A 37 7.74 -13.85 6.85
CA ILE A 37 8.63 -12.80 6.36
C ILE A 37 10.00 -13.44 6.19
N GLY A 38 10.41 -13.62 4.92
CA GLY A 38 11.55 -14.48 4.59
C GLY A 38 11.28 -15.93 5.00
N GLN A 39 12.11 -16.47 5.90
CA GLN A 39 11.99 -17.84 6.41
C GLN A 39 11.35 -17.94 7.80
N ALA A 40 10.99 -16.81 8.42
CA ALA A 40 10.48 -16.78 9.79
C ALA A 40 8.98 -16.48 9.81
N ASP A 41 8.25 -17.18 10.68
CA ASP A 41 6.91 -16.79 11.08
C ASP A 41 7.00 -15.64 12.09
N CYS A 42 6.67 -14.44 11.61
CA CYS A 42 6.74 -13.21 12.38
C CYS A 42 5.35 -12.85 12.89
N LYS A 43 5.24 -12.48 14.17
CA LYS A 43 3.99 -11.95 14.73
C LYS A 43 3.82 -10.48 14.34
N LEU A 44 2.62 -10.09 13.95
CA LEU A 44 2.22 -8.73 13.58
C LEU A 44 1.28 -8.17 14.64
N LYS A 45 1.61 -7.00 15.17
CA LYS A 45 0.75 -6.21 16.05
C LYS A 45 0.32 -4.94 15.33
N TYR A 46 -0.98 -4.76 15.11
CA TYR A 46 -1.53 -3.61 14.40
C TYR A 46 -1.72 -2.43 15.36
N ASP A 47 -1.19 -1.26 15.00
CA ASP A 47 -1.28 -0.05 15.81
C ASP A 47 -2.43 0.86 15.37
N SER A 48 -2.52 1.15 14.07
CA SER A 48 -3.54 2.06 13.54
C SER A 48 -3.84 1.84 12.06
N LYS A 49 -5.04 2.27 11.63
CA LYS A 49 -5.43 2.32 10.22
C LYS A 49 -5.09 3.70 9.66
N LEU A 50 -4.34 3.75 8.56
CA LEU A 50 -3.82 5.01 8.01
C LEU A 50 -4.79 5.72 7.05
N SER A 51 -5.81 5.03 6.54
CA SER A 51 -6.80 5.64 5.66
C SER A 51 -8.19 5.02 5.83
N SER A 52 -9.24 5.82 5.64
CA SER A 52 -10.62 5.35 5.76
C SER A 52 -11.01 4.42 4.60
N GLY A 53 -10.59 4.77 3.37
CA GLY A 53 -10.96 4.06 2.13
C GLY A 53 -10.07 2.89 1.73
N ASN A 54 -8.81 2.84 2.15
CA ASN A 54 -7.90 1.72 1.85
C ASN A 54 -7.63 0.89 3.11
N TYR A 55 -7.34 -0.40 2.92
CA TYR A 55 -6.95 -1.29 4.01
C TYR A 55 -5.45 -1.24 4.24
N VAL A 56 -4.96 -0.07 4.67
CA VAL A 56 -3.55 0.19 4.98
C VAL A 56 -3.42 0.46 6.47
N PHE A 57 -2.51 -0.25 7.13
CA PHE A 57 -2.30 -0.24 8.56
C PHE A 57 -0.83 -0.05 8.87
N GLN A 58 -0.55 0.70 9.93
CA GLN A 58 0.73 0.64 10.60
C GLN A 58 0.70 -0.55 11.58
N ALA A 59 1.77 -1.32 11.58
CA ALA A 59 1.92 -2.47 12.46
C ALA A 59 3.39 -2.61 12.88
N ARG A 60 3.63 -3.53 13.81
CA ARG A 60 4.95 -3.92 14.28
C ARG A 60 5.16 -5.41 14.14
N ILE A 61 6.32 -5.77 13.61
CA ILE A 61 6.82 -7.15 13.64
C ILE A 61 7.46 -7.39 15.02
N GLU A 62 7.01 -8.44 15.70
CA GLU A 62 7.63 -8.96 16.92
C GLU A 62 8.30 -10.30 16.57
N ASN A 63 9.63 -10.34 16.48
CA ASN A 63 10.36 -11.59 16.23
C ASN A 63 11.65 -11.69 17.05
N PHE A 64 11.74 -12.67 17.95
CA PHE A 64 12.92 -12.95 18.80
C PHE A 64 13.60 -11.72 19.44
N GLY A 65 12.82 -10.71 19.85
CA GLY A 65 13.34 -9.49 20.50
C GLY A 65 13.74 -8.36 19.55
N LEU A 66 13.56 -8.53 18.23
CA LEU A 66 13.62 -7.43 17.26
C LEU A 66 12.20 -6.93 16.99
N GLU A 67 12.02 -5.63 17.21
CA GLU A 67 10.81 -4.88 16.88
C GLU A 67 11.08 -4.05 15.63
N ARG A 68 10.25 -4.20 14.59
CA ARG A 68 10.32 -3.39 13.37
C ARG A 68 8.93 -2.87 13.01
N ASP A 69 8.81 -1.56 12.92
CA ASP A 69 7.57 -0.93 12.43
C ASP A 69 7.47 -1.11 10.90
N VAL A 70 6.26 -1.41 10.45
CA VAL A 70 5.95 -1.78 9.06
C VAL A 70 4.60 -1.25 8.63
N ILE A 71 4.39 -1.22 7.32
CA ILE A 71 3.08 -1.03 6.71
C ILE A 71 2.52 -2.39 6.29
N VAL A 72 1.29 -2.67 6.70
CA VAL A 72 0.51 -3.82 6.25
C VAL A 72 -0.64 -3.32 5.37
N LYS A 73 -0.71 -3.83 4.15
CA LYS A 73 -1.73 -3.48 3.18
C LYS A 73 -2.51 -4.70 2.73
N PHE A 74 -3.83 -4.56 2.69
CA PHE A 74 -4.72 -5.53 2.07
C PHE A 74 -5.26 -4.98 0.74
N THR A 75 -5.11 -5.74 -0.33
CA THR A 75 -5.60 -5.35 -1.66
C THR A 75 -6.03 -6.54 -2.50
N LYS A 76 -6.86 -6.31 -3.53
CA LYS A 76 -7.23 -7.31 -4.53
C LYS A 76 -6.21 -7.45 -5.66
N ARG A 77 -5.35 -6.45 -5.86
CA ARG A 77 -4.39 -6.42 -6.97
C ARG A 77 -3.07 -5.89 -6.46
N TYR A 78 -1.99 -6.60 -6.75
CA TYR A 78 -0.66 -6.17 -6.36
C TYR A 78 0.37 -6.74 -7.32
N SER A 79 1.31 -5.91 -7.76
CA SER A 79 2.46 -6.37 -8.55
C SER A 79 3.67 -6.51 -7.64
N GLU A 80 3.90 -7.73 -7.16
CA GLU A 80 5.08 -8.07 -6.37
C GLU A 80 6.38 -7.89 -7.17
N GLU A 81 6.39 -8.33 -8.43
CA GLU A 81 7.56 -8.22 -9.31
C GLU A 81 7.96 -6.76 -9.56
N CYS A 82 6.99 -5.90 -9.89
CA CYS A 82 7.23 -4.47 -10.10
C CYS A 82 7.77 -3.82 -8.81
N HIS A 83 7.17 -4.12 -7.65
CA HIS A 83 7.63 -3.60 -6.38
C HIS A 83 9.08 -4.03 -6.08
N GLN A 84 9.37 -5.33 -6.15
CA GLN A 84 10.73 -5.85 -5.90
C GLN A 84 11.75 -5.25 -6.87
N LYS A 85 11.38 -5.09 -8.15
CA LYS A 85 12.26 -4.49 -9.14
C LYS A 85 12.53 -3.02 -8.82
N CYS A 86 11.50 -2.24 -8.52
CA CYS A 86 11.62 -0.83 -8.15
C CYS A 86 12.39 -0.66 -6.83
N HIS A 87 12.27 -1.58 -5.88
CA HIS A 87 13.09 -1.59 -4.67
C HIS A 87 14.58 -1.78 -5.02
N SER A 88 14.91 -2.73 -5.91
CA SER A 88 16.29 -2.94 -6.36
C SER A 88 16.92 -1.74 -7.09
N LEU A 89 16.08 -0.82 -7.58
CA LEU A 89 16.49 0.44 -8.22
C LEU A 89 16.55 1.62 -7.23
N GLY A 90 16.20 1.40 -5.96
CA GLY A 90 16.18 2.43 -4.92
C GLY A 90 14.98 3.40 -5.02
N ILE A 91 13.89 2.98 -5.66
CA ILE A 91 12.70 3.83 -5.91
C ILE A 91 11.40 3.25 -5.33
N ALA A 92 11.50 2.24 -4.48
CA ALA A 92 10.38 1.65 -3.74
C ALA A 92 10.85 1.25 -2.32
N PRO A 93 9.95 1.21 -1.33
CA PRO A 93 10.28 0.68 0.00
C PRO A 93 10.69 -0.80 -0.09
N GLU A 94 11.35 -1.31 0.95
CA GLU A 94 11.57 -2.75 1.05
C GLU A 94 10.24 -3.51 1.13
N LEU A 95 10.06 -4.51 0.25
CA LEU A 95 8.96 -5.46 0.33
C LEU A 95 9.36 -6.64 1.22
N LEU A 96 8.73 -6.77 2.38
CA LEU A 96 9.05 -7.80 3.38
C LEU A 96 8.27 -9.09 3.11
N ALA A 97 7.02 -8.97 2.70
CA ALA A 97 6.21 -10.10 2.29
C ALA A 97 5.06 -9.68 1.37
N CYS A 98 4.70 -10.56 0.45
CA CYS A 98 3.50 -10.47 -0.36
C CYS A 98 2.88 -11.86 -0.44
N LYS A 99 1.66 -12.02 0.08
CA LYS A 99 0.99 -13.33 0.11
C LYS A 99 -0.45 -13.19 -0.30
N GLN A 100 -0.87 -14.04 -1.23
CA GLN A 100 -2.28 -14.18 -1.57
C GLN A 100 -3.01 -14.96 -0.46
N ILE A 101 -4.16 -14.45 -0.05
CA ILE A 101 -5.05 -15.01 0.97
C ILE A 101 -6.44 -15.27 0.38
N ALA A 102 -7.32 -15.86 1.19
CA ALA A 102 -8.67 -16.24 0.78
C ALA A 102 -9.45 -15.08 0.12
N GLY A 103 -10.28 -15.44 -0.86
CA GLY A 103 -11.07 -14.47 -1.62
C GLY A 103 -10.27 -13.63 -2.63
N GLY A 104 -9.04 -14.03 -2.97
CA GLY A 104 -8.22 -13.31 -3.96
C GLY A 104 -7.70 -11.97 -3.45
N TRP A 105 -7.52 -11.85 -2.14
CA TRP A 105 -6.84 -10.71 -1.52
C TRP A 105 -5.35 -10.99 -1.40
N PHE A 106 -4.56 -9.95 -1.26
CA PHE A 106 -3.15 -9.98 -0.91
C PHE A 106 -2.98 -9.31 0.45
N VAL A 107 -2.09 -9.88 1.27
CA VAL A 107 -1.46 -9.17 2.39
C VAL A 107 -0.06 -8.81 1.96
N VAL A 108 0.25 -7.53 2.05
CA VAL A 108 1.55 -6.98 1.69
C VAL A 108 2.13 -6.33 2.93
N VAL A 109 3.31 -6.77 3.33
CA VAL A 109 4.08 -6.18 4.43
C VAL A 109 5.29 -5.49 3.83
N MET A 110 5.45 -4.20 4.11
CA MET A 110 6.54 -3.38 3.56
C MET A 110 7.10 -2.42 4.61
N GLU A 111 8.26 -1.87 4.33
CA GLU A 111 8.92 -0.86 5.16
C GLU A 111 8.01 0.34 5.47
N LEU A 112 8.11 0.83 6.72
CA LEU A 112 7.56 2.12 7.12
C LEU A 112 8.57 3.24 6.83
N LEU A 113 8.17 4.23 6.03
CA LEU A 113 8.99 5.37 5.64
C LEU A 113 8.73 6.57 6.58
N SER A 114 9.22 6.50 7.84
CA SER A 114 8.90 7.49 8.88
C SER A 114 9.39 8.91 8.57
N GLU A 115 10.54 9.03 7.92
CA GLU A 115 11.18 10.31 7.58
C GLU A 115 10.77 10.84 6.20
N HIS A 116 9.73 10.29 5.58
CA HIS A 116 9.30 10.67 4.24
C HIS A 116 7.94 11.36 4.26
N GLU A 117 7.79 12.36 3.41
CA GLU A 117 6.53 13.07 3.20
C GLU A 117 5.97 12.78 1.81
N THR A 118 4.65 12.76 1.68
CA THR A 118 4.06 12.65 0.33
C THR A 118 4.33 13.92 -0.47
N LEU A 119 4.57 13.77 -1.76
CA LEU A 119 4.73 14.90 -2.67
C LEU A 119 3.47 15.78 -2.69
N PHE A 120 2.30 15.19 -2.41
CA PHE A 120 1.07 15.94 -2.21
C PHE A 120 1.19 16.90 -1.03
N SER A 121 1.58 16.43 0.16
CA SER A 121 1.79 17.28 1.34
C SER A 121 2.78 18.40 1.05
N LEU A 122 3.95 18.06 0.49
CA LEU A 122 4.98 19.04 0.16
C LEU A 122 4.50 20.09 -0.85
N SER A 123 3.67 19.71 -1.82
CA SER A 123 3.11 20.65 -2.79
C SER A 123 2.13 21.67 -2.20
N GLN A 124 1.64 21.45 -0.97
CA GLN A 124 0.75 22.40 -0.28
C GLN A 124 1.53 23.48 0.48
N HIS A 125 2.85 23.36 0.61
CA HIS A 125 3.68 24.26 1.40
C HIS A 125 4.49 25.20 0.50
N GLU A 126 4.81 26.39 1.03
CA GLU A 126 5.82 27.28 0.45
C GLU A 126 7.19 27.03 1.09
N PRO A 127 8.29 27.12 0.33
CA PRO A 127 8.38 27.44 -1.09
C PRO A 127 7.98 26.25 -2.01
N PRO A 128 7.74 26.51 -3.31
CA PRO A 128 7.43 25.45 -4.27
C PRO A 128 8.48 24.34 -4.29
N LEU A 129 8.07 23.15 -4.73
CA LEU A 129 8.95 21.99 -4.92
C LEU A 129 10.22 22.37 -5.68
N SER A 130 11.36 21.94 -5.15
CA SER A 130 12.64 22.21 -5.79
C SER A 130 12.75 21.51 -7.15
N ASN A 131 13.46 22.13 -8.10
CA ASN A 131 13.76 21.49 -9.39
C ASN A 131 14.49 20.15 -9.21
N LEU A 132 15.26 20.00 -8.12
CA LEU A 132 15.95 18.76 -7.79
C LEU A 132 14.98 17.60 -7.53
N ILE A 133 13.89 17.82 -6.79
CA ILE A 133 12.85 16.80 -6.55
C ILE A 133 12.21 16.39 -7.87
N VAL A 134 11.90 17.36 -8.74
CA VAL A 134 11.31 17.10 -10.07
C VAL A 134 12.26 16.27 -10.94
N ASP A 135 13.55 16.59 -10.94
CA ASP A 135 14.54 15.86 -11.72
C ASP A 135 14.80 14.46 -11.16
N ASN A 136 14.80 14.29 -9.84
CA ASN A 136 14.89 12.97 -9.20
C ASN A 136 13.66 12.11 -9.51
N LEU A 137 12.46 12.70 -9.54
CA LEU A 137 11.23 11.99 -9.91
C LEU A 137 11.27 11.52 -11.36
N LYS A 138 11.73 12.36 -12.29
CA LYS A 138 11.93 11.96 -13.69
C LYS A 138 12.90 10.78 -13.80
N LYS A 139 14.04 10.84 -13.10
CA LYS A 139 15.02 9.74 -13.08
C LYS A 139 14.44 8.45 -12.52
N ALA A 140 13.63 8.53 -11.46
CA ALA A 140 12.98 7.36 -10.87
C ALA A 140 11.99 6.72 -11.86
N VAL A 141 11.14 7.53 -12.49
CA VAL A 141 10.17 7.07 -13.50
C VAL A 141 10.89 6.49 -14.73
N ASP A 142 11.93 7.15 -15.22
CA ASP A 142 12.73 6.64 -16.34
C ASP A 142 13.39 5.30 -16.03
N SER A 143 13.87 5.11 -14.79
CA SER A 143 14.50 3.86 -14.35
C SER A 143 13.48 2.72 -14.29
N MET A 144 12.27 2.99 -13.78
CA MET A 144 11.14 2.06 -13.79
C MET A 144 10.75 1.66 -15.23
N HIS A 145 10.61 2.64 -16.13
CA HIS A 145 10.28 2.39 -17.53
C HIS A 145 11.37 1.58 -18.26
N LYS A 146 12.65 1.88 -18.02
CA LYS A 146 13.78 1.10 -18.57
C LYS A 146 13.80 -0.34 -18.07
N ALA A 147 13.27 -0.59 -16.87
CA ALA A 147 13.07 -1.93 -16.34
C ALA A 147 11.83 -2.64 -16.93
N GLY A 148 11.04 -1.98 -17.79
CA GLY A 148 9.89 -2.55 -18.47
C GLY A 148 8.56 -2.42 -17.73
N PHE A 149 8.54 -1.66 -16.62
CA PHE A 149 7.37 -1.51 -15.76
C PHE A 149 6.73 -0.13 -15.89
N VAL A 150 5.44 -0.04 -15.59
CA VAL A 150 4.70 1.20 -15.39
C VAL A 150 3.94 1.14 -14.08
N HIS A 151 3.77 2.27 -13.41
CA HIS A 151 3.05 2.29 -12.13
C HIS A 151 1.52 2.17 -12.28
N GLY A 152 0.96 2.66 -13.40
CA GLY A 152 -0.48 2.62 -13.69
C GLY A 152 -1.37 3.58 -12.89
N ASP A 153 -0.92 4.08 -11.74
CA ASP A 153 -1.60 5.11 -10.91
C ASP A 153 -0.60 6.10 -10.30
N LEU A 154 0.31 6.65 -11.12
CA LEU A 154 1.32 7.59 -10.59
C LEU A 154 0.69 8.97 -10.33
N ARG A 155 0.61 9.35 -9.06
CA ARG A 155 0.02 10.62 -8.59
C ARG A 155 0.73 11.11 -7.34
N LEU A 156 0.57 12.40 -7.02
CA LEU A 156 1.29 13.04 -5.90
C LEU A 156 1.18 12.28 -4.55
N PRO A 157 0.03 11.70 -4.15
CA PRO A 157 -0.06 10.92 -2.92
C PRO A 157 0.71 9.59 -2.93
N ASN A 158 1.07 9.08 -4.10
CA ASN A 158 1.77 7.81 -4.29
C ASN A 158 3.30 8.02 -4.44
N ILE A 159 3.77 9.26 -4.25
CA ILE A 159 5.18 9.62 -4.33
C ILE A 159 5.57 10.14 -2.95
N MET A 160 6.59 9.53 -2.36
CA MET A 160 7.18 9.92 -1.09
C MET A 160 8.56 10.51 -1.33
N VAL A 161 8.88 11.59 -0.61
CA VAL A 161 10.14 12.32 -0.71
C VAL A 161 10.87 12.19 0.62
N GLY A 162 12.09 11.68 0.57
CA GLY A 162 12.97 11.57 1.74
C GLY A 162 13.74 12.85 2.05
N PRO A 163 14.44 12.92 3.20
CA PRO A 163 15.16 14.11 3.66
C PRO A 163 16.32 14.52 2.73
N ASP A 164 16.83 13.58 1.94
CA ASP A 164 17.86 13.77 0.92
C ASP A 164 17.30 14.06 -0.48
N ASN A 165 16.00 14.35 -0.59
CA ASN A 165 15.24 14.45 -1.84
C ASN A 165 15.21 13.15 -2.65
N SER A 166 15.43 12.00 -2.01
CA SER A 166 15.18 10.69 -2.61
C SER A 166 13.68 10.54 -2.94
N ILE A 167 13.41 9.77 -3.99
CA ILE A 167 12.04 9.53 -4.47
C ILE A 167 11.72 8.07 -4.27
N ILE A 168 10.70 7.83 -3.46
CA ILE A 168 10.14 6.50 -3.22
C ILE A 168 8.70 6.48 -3.74
N ILE A 169 8.42 5.57 -4.67
CA ILE A 169 7.10 5.36 -5.23
C ILE A 169 6.42 4.23 -4.44
N ILE A 170 5.15 4.45 -4.08
CA ILE A 170 4.32 3.49 -3.34
C ILE A 170 3.04 3.21 -4.11
N ASP A 171 2.30 2.19 -3.68
CA ASP A 171 0.98 1.84 -4.22
C ASP A 171 0.97 1.11 -5.58
N TRP A 172 1.71 0.00 -5.66
CA TRP A 172 1.84 -0.92 -6.80
C TRP A 172 0.58 -1.75 -7.13
N GLN A 173 -0.61 -1.12 -7.16
CA GLN A 173 -1.90 -1.75 -7.45
C GLN A 173 -2.34 -1.60 -8.93
N GLY A 174 -1.68 -0.72 -9.68
CA GLY A 174 -1.98 -0.44 -11.08
C GLY A 174 -1.11 -1.26 -12.03
N TRP A 175 -1.73 -2.11 -12.85
CA TRP A 175 -1.17 -2.67 -14.11
C TRP A 175 0.28 -3.17 -14.02
N GLY A 176 0.43 -4.36 -13.44
CA GLY A 176 1.71 -4.94 -13.03
C GLY A 176 2.61 -5.52 -14.11
N ASP A 177 2.12 -5.85 -15.31
CA ASP A 177 2.91 -6.69 -16.22
C ASP A 177 3.02 -6.07 -17.61
N HIS A 178 4.26 -5.68 -17.94
CA HIS A 178 4.75 -5.19 -19.22
C HIS A 178 4.02 -3.97 -19.79
N LEU A 179 4.80 -2.98 -20.26
CA LEU A 179 4.30 -1.96 -21.18
C LEU A 179 3.48 -2.64 -22.29
N PRO A 180 2.14 -2.45 -22.41
CA PRO A 180 1.57 -2.49 -23.75
C PRO A 180 2.32 -1.40 -24.52
N ALA A 181 2.85 -1.76 -25.70
CA ALA A 181 3.66 -0.85 -26.53
C ALA A 181 3.10 0.57 -26.42
N PRO A 182 3.93 1.58 -26.09
CA PRO A 182 3.43 2.92 -25.80
C PRO A 182 2.49 3.35 -26.92
N PRO A 183 1.33 3.96 -26.61
CA PRO A 183 0.47 4.50 -27.65
C PRO A 183 1.36 5.37 -28.54
N LYS A 184 1.38 5.07 -29.84
CA LYS A 184 2.08 5.90 -30.81
C LYS A 184 1.41 7.26 -30.75
N PHE A 185 1.96 8.17 -29.97
CA PHE A 185 1.66 9.58 -30.10
C PHE A 185 2.30 10.00 -31.43
N SER A 186 1.48 10.04 -32.47
CA SER A 186 1.84 10.69 -33.72
C SER A 186 2.10 12.15 -33.41
N ASN A 187 3.33 12.60 -33.72
CA ASN A 187 3.72 14.01 -33.74
C ASN A 187 2.76 14.87 -34.56
#